data_AF-A0A9C8UL53-F1
#
_entry.id   AF-A0A9C8UL53-F1
#
_cell.length_a   1.000
_cell.length_b   1.000
_cell.length_c   1.000
_cell.angle_alpha   90.00
_cell.angle_beta   90.00
_cell.angle_gamma   90.00
#
_symmetry.space_group_name_H-M   'P 1'
#
loop_
_entity.id
_entity.type
_entity.pdbx_description
1 polymer ?
#
loop_
_entity_poly.entity_id
_entity_poly.type
_entity_poly.pdbx_seq_one_letter_code
_entity_poly.pdbx_strand_id
1 'polypeptide(L)'
;EQAALLEWIGEGGMLVRFAGPRIAASKVSRDTEDPLMPVRLRAGGRSVGGAMSWGEPKSLEKFKDSSPFFGLDIPEDVVVSAQVVAQPDPTLSDRVIASLNDGTPLVTRKAIGQGQIVLFHVTATAEWSTLPLSGLFVQMMERLAISSSSASNDTQGLQGTVWTPLRVMDGFGVLSDAGNLPGVDGADLAEGPAGPDMRPGIYVSGDRQIARNVVTPDTQLALADWPTGVPVRGMNVSPETPLAGWLLSFSILLLLADVIASLALSGRLLKRAGTIAVWLIAMMLQPPAPATAQDVNADAFALNATAELTLAYVVTGVPSIDEISQAGLRGLSDTLYFRTSVEPANPIGVDLENDELAFFPMLYWPITPDQARPSDAAYVKLNEYLRSGGMILFDTRDANIAGFGASSPNGRKLQSLAAPLDIPPLEPLPSDHVLTRTFYLLQDFPGRYTGRDIWVEASPPDAEQVEGMPFRNLNDGVTPVVIGGNDWAAAWAVSSSGAPMVPIGRGFTGERQREIAYRFGVNLVMHVLTGNYKSDQVHVPALLDRLGQ
;
A
#
# COMPACT_ATOMS: atom_id res chain seq x y z
N GLU A 1 26.60 8.44 -5.79
CA GLU A 1 25.78 8.51 -4.56
C GLU A 1 25.41 7.13 -4.03
N GLN A 2 24.70 6.30 -4.79
CA GLN A 2 24.30 4.93 -4.37
C GLN A 2 25.48 4.07 -3.85
N ALA A 3 26.61 4.04 -4.55
CA ALA A 3 27.78 3.28 -4.11
C ALA A 3 28.33 3.78 -2.75
N ALA A 4 28.42 5.10 -2.57
CA ALA A 4 28.87 5.69 -1.31
C ALA A 4 27.90 5.41 -0.16
N LEU A 5 26.59 5.38 -0.45
CA LEU A 5 25.58 5.02 0.55
C LEU A 5 25.69 3.54 0.95
N LEU A 6 25.91 2.65 -0.01
CA LEU A 6 26.13 1.22 0.25
C LEU A 6 27.39 0.97 1.06
N GLU A 7 28.48 1.69 0.77
CA GLU A 7 29.72 1.63 1.54
C GLU A 7 29.49 2.08 2.99
N TRP A 8 28.84 3.23 3.19
CA TRP A 8 28.47 3.73 4.52
C TRP A 8 27.58 2.75 5.31
N ILE A 9 26.61 2.12 4.66
CA ILE A 9 25.78 1.07 5.28
C ILE A 9 26.67 -0.15 5.62
N GLY A 10 27.56 -0.56 4.71
CA GLY A 10 28.48 -1.68 4.93
C GLY A 10 29.35 -1.50 6.17
N GLU A 11 29.73 -0.27 6.50
CA GLU A 11 30.52 0.13 7.67
C GLU A 11 29.71 0.30 8.98
N GLY A 12 28.40 -0.01 8.97
CA GLY A 12 27.55 0.07 10.17
C GLY A 12 26.43 1.10 10.09
N GLY A 13 26.33 1.84 8.99
CA GLY A 13 25.24 2.79 8.76
C GLY A 13 23.84 2.14 8.73
N MET A 14 22.85 2.85 9.25
CA MET A 14 21.43 2.45 9.14
C MET A 14 20.70 3.38 8.17
N LEU A 15 20.19 2.82 7.07
CA LEU A 15 19.32 3.52 6.14
C LEU A 15 17.85 3.22 6.46
N VAL A 16 17.13 4.21 6.98
CA VAL A 16 15.66 4.12 7.14
C VAL A 16 14.99 4.79 5.95
N ARG A 17 14.09 4.06 5.29
CA ARG A 17 13.29 4.54 4.15
C ARG A 17 11.81 4.46 4.48
N PHE A 18 11.07 5.42 3.96
CA PHE A 18 9.62 5.44 3.99
C PHE A 18 9.10 5.31 2.58
N ALA A 19 8.07 4.49 2.40
CA ALA A 19 7.31 4.46 1.17
C ALA A 19 6.54 5.77 0.99
N GLY A 20 5.98 5.96 -0.20
CA GLY A 20 5.18 7.12 -0.53
C GLY A 20 4.84 7.13 -2.02
N PRO A 21 4.12 8.15 -2.50
CA PRO A 21 3.62 8.22 -3.87
C PRO A 21 4.69 7.98 -4.92
N ARG A 22 5.89 8.54 -4.71
CA ARG A 22 7.04 8.34 -5.61
C ARG A 22 7.51 6.90 -5.69
N ILE A 23 7.63 6.20 -4.56
CA ILE A 23 8.05 4.79 -4.56
C ILE A 23 6.94 3.91 -5.15
N ALA A 24 5.67 4.19 -4.82
CA ALA A 24 4.53 3.47 -5.36
C ALA A 24 4.43 3.58 -6.89
N ALA A 25 4.69 4.75 -7.46
CA ALA A 25 4.67 4.96 -8.91
C ALA A 25 5.96 4.47 -9.61
N SER A 26 7.11 4.45 -8.92
CA SER A 26 8.40 4.07 -9.50
C SER A 26 8.55 2.58 -9.80
N LYS A 27 9.47 2.23 -10.70
CA LYS A 27 9.90 0.83 -10.95
C LYS A 27 10.92 0.29 -9.94
N VAL A 28 11.22 1.05 -8.88
CA VAL A 28 12.26 0.68 -7.89
C VAL A 28 11.90 -0.65 -7.23
N SER A 29 12.86 -1.57 -7.23
CA SER A 29 12.73 -2.91 -6.65
C SER A 29 11.56 -3.75 -7.18
N ARG A 30 11.02 -3.48 -8.38
CA ARG A 30 9.91 -4.27 -8.95
C ARG A 30 10.40 -5.56 -9.62
N ASP A 31 11.20 -5.43 -10.68
CA ASP A 31 11.69 -6.58 -11.48
C ASP A 31 12.92 -7.25 -10.86
N THR A 32 13.82 -6.44 -10.30
CA THR A 32 15.04 -6.87 -9.63
C THR A 32 15.12 -6.18 -8.28
N GLU A 33 15.56 -6.89 -7.25
CA GLU A 33 15.74 -6.31 -5.91
C GLU A 33 16.75 -5.15 -5.97
N ASP A 34 16.30 -3.96 -5.58
CA ASP A 34 17.18 -2.78 -5.54
C ASP A 34 18.19 -2.93 -4.39
N PRO A 35 19.49 -2.64 -4.58
CA PRO A 35 20.50 -2.77 -3.53
C PRO A 35 20.19 -1.96 -2.26
N LEU A 36 19.47 -0.84 -2.38
CA LEU A 36 19.07 0.04 -1.30
C LEU A 36 17.65 -0.26 -0.75
N MET A 37 17.07 -1.40 -1.12
CA MET A 37 15.78 -1.85 -0.64
C MET A 37 15.90 -3.22 0.03
N PRO A 38 15.14 -3.46 1.11
CA PRO A 38 15.20 -4.74 1.80
C PRO A 38 14.39 -5.84 1.10
N VAL A 39 13.48 -5.51 0.18
CA VAL A 39 12.57 -6.46 -0.48
C VAL A 39 12.25 -5.98 -1.89
N ARG A 40 11.81 -6.91 -2.74
CA ARG A 40 11.11 -6.57 -3.97
C ARG A 40 9.71 -6.05 -3.66
N LEU A 41 9.22 -5.12 -4.47
CA LEU A 41 7.91 -4.50 -4.32
C LEU A 41 6.98 -4.96 -5.44
N ARG A 42 5.71 -5.19 -5.11
CA ARG A 42 4.68 -5.47 -6.10
C ARG A 42 4.37 -4.20 -6.91
N ALA A 43 4.00 -4.36 -8.18
CA ALA A 43 3.34 -3.30 -8.93
C ALA A 43 1.94 -3.04 -8.33
N GLY A 44 1.57 -1.77 -8.23
CA GLY A 44 0.39 -1.38 -7.47
C GLY A 44 0.60 -1.51 -5.96
N GLY A 45 0.11 -0.52 -5.21
CA GLY A 45 0.03 -0.63 -3.76
C GLY A 45 -1.35 -1.06 -3.34
N ARG A 46 -1.53 -1.13 -2.03
CA ARG A 46 -2.81 -1.43 -1.40
C ARG A 46 -3.38 -0.13 -0.85
N SER A 47 -4.57 0.24 -1.31
CA SER A 47 -5.38 1.32 -0.75
C SER A 47 -6.69 0.77 -0.19
N VAL A 48 -6.98 1.15 1.04
CA VAL A 48 -8.06 0.64 1.88
C VAL A 48 -8.90 1.86 2.29
N GLY A 49 -10.17 1.87 1.87
CA GLY A 49 -11.13 2.92 2.26
C GLY A 49 -11.56 3.91 1.17
N GLY A 50 -11.16 3.72 -0.09
CA GLY A 50 -11.77 4.48 -1.19
C GLY A 50 -13.24 4.13 -1.41
N ALA A 51 -14.00 4.98 -2.11
CA ALA A 51 -15.48 4.92 -2.20
C ALA A 51 -16.06 3.55 -2.64
N MET A 52 -15.23 2.68 -3.24
CA MET A 52 -15.55 1.29 -3.63
C MET A 52 -14.51 0.25 -3.15
N SER A 53 -13.54 0.64 -2.31
CA SER A 53 -12.58 -0.25 -1.64
C SER A 53 -13.22 -0.78 -0.36
N TRP A 54 -13.81 -1.97 -0.44
CA TRP A 54 -14.53 -2.64 0.65
C TRP A 54 -13.63 -3.18 1.77
N GLY A 55 -12.50 -2.55 2.05
CA GLY A 55 -11.61 -2.94 3.16
C GLY A 55 -11.68 -1.93 4.30
N GLU A 56 -11.84 -2.39 5.53
CA GLU A 56 -11.58 -1.57 6.71
C GLU A 56 -10.08 -1.31 6.85
N PRO A 57 -9.65 -0.07 7.18
CA PRO A 57 -8.28 0.25 7.52
C PRO A 57 -7.68 -0.76 8.51
N LYS A 58 -6.43 -1.15 8.30
CA LYS A 58 -5.81 -2.27 9.03
C LYS A 58 -5.00 -1.78 10.22
N SER A 59 -5.08 -2.51 11.33
CA SER A 59 -4.25 -2.31 12.51
C SER A 59 -2.98 -3.16 12.44
N LEU A 60 -1.98 -2.78 13.25
CA LEU A 60 -0.75 -3.56 13.38
C LEU A 60 -1.00 -4.87 14.12
N GLU A 61 -0.31 -5.91 13.70
CA GLU A 61 -0.18 -7.16 14.47
C GLU A 61 0.78 -6.94 15.64
N LYS A 62 0.62 -7.71 16.72
CA LYS A 62 1.59 -7.74 17.81
C LYS A 62 2.99 -8.06 17.28
N PHE A 63 3.98 -7.30 17.73
CA PHE A 63 5.36 -7.51 17.32
C PHE A 63 5.85 -8.88 17.78
N LYS A 64 6.50 -9.60 16.87
CA LYS A 64 7.12 -10.92 17.14
C LYS A 64 8.36 -10.76 18.02
N ASP A 65 8.71 -11.78 18.78
CA ASP A 65 9.87 -11.82 19.69
C ASP A 65 11.21 -11.54 18.97
N SER A 66 11.28 -11.84 17.67
CA SER A 66 12.46 -11.58 16.83
C SER A 66 12.56 -10.13 16.32
N SER A 67 11.52 -9.32 16.53
CA SER A 67 11.47 -7.92 16.11
C SER A 67 12.17 -7.01 17.13
N PRO A 68 12.91 -5.97 16.68
CA PRO A 68 13.39 -4.91 17.58
C PRO A 68 12.25 -4.15 18.28
N PHE A 69 11.01 -4.28 17.81
CA PHE A 69 9.82 -3.65 18.37
C PHE A 69 9.09 -4.53 19.40
N PHE A 70 9.62 -5.72 19.71
CA PHE A 70 9.01 -6.60 20.70
C PHE A 70 8.80 -5.90 22.05
N GLY A 71 7.61 -6.08 22.62
CA GLY A 71 7.20 -5.49 23.89
C GLY A 71 6.74 -4.04 23.83
N LEU A 72 6.68 -3.41 22.65
CA LEU A 72 6.00 -2.12 22.49
C LEU A 72 4.49 -2.32 22.44
N ASP A 73 3.75 -1.47 23.16
CA ASP A 73 2.29 -1.44 23.11
C ASP A 73 1.80 -0.80 21.80
N ILE A 74 0.79 -1.40 21.18
CA ILE A 74 0.20 -0.92 19.93
C ILE A 74 -1.12 -0.21 20.26
N PRO A 75 -1.19 1.13 20.10
CA PRO A 75 -2.43 1.87 20.31
C PRO A 75 -3.50 1.52 19.26
N GLU A 76 -4.77 1.49 19.67
CA GLU A 76 -5.90 1.12 18.78
C GLU A 76 -6.16 2.16 17.68
N ASP A 77 -5.71 3.39 17.85
CA ASP A 77 -5.84 4.48 16.88
C ASP A 77 -4.78 4.44 15.77
N VAL A 78 -3.84 3.49 15.82
CA VAL A 78 -2.88 3.25 14.75
C VAL A 78 -3.51 2.41 13.65
N VAL A 79 -3.77 3.05 12.52
CA VAL A 79 -4.42 2.44 11.38
C VAL A 79 -3.66 2.75 10.09
N VAL A 80 -3.69 1.80 9.17
CA VAL A 80 -3.05 1.87 7.86
C VAL A 80 -4.14 1.84 6.79
N SER A 81 -4.24 2.94 6.05
CA SER A 81 -5.19 3.12 4.93
C SER A 81 -4.52 2.83 3.60
N ALA A 82 -3.20 3.05 3.47
CA ALA A 82 -2.48 2.79 2.23
C ALA A 82 -1.08 2.25 2.51
N GLN A 83 -0.55 1.41 1.61
CA GLN A 83 0.84 0.95 1.68
C GLN A 83 1.33 0.41 0.33
N VAL A 84 2.65 0.44 0.12
CA VAL A 84 3.28 -0.43 -0.89
C VAL A 84 3.38 -1.85 -0.32
N VAL A 85 3.34 -2.87 -1.18
CA VAL A 85 3.34 -4.27 -0.72
C VAL A 85 4.61 -4.97 -1.18
N ALA A 86 5.27 -5.66 -0.25
CA ALA A 86 6.40 -6.52 -0.59
C ALA A 86 5.97 -7.70 -1.47
N GLN A 87 6.74 -8.00 -2.51
CA GLN A 87 6.54 -9.21 -3.30
C GLN A 87 6.90 -10.44 -2.45
N PRO A 88 6.03 -11.46 -2.37
CA PRO A 88 6.35 -12.68 -1.65
C PRO A 88 7.58 -13.39 -2.22
N ASP A 89 8.54 -13.72 -1.36
CA ASP A 89 9.70 -14.55 -1.67
C ASP A 89 10.04 -15.46 -0.47
N PRO A 90 10.82 -16.54 -0.66
CA PRO A 90 11.13 -17.50 0.42
C PRO A 90 11.86 -16.90 1.63
N THR A 91 12.51 -15.75 1.48
CA THR A 91 13.27 -15.06 2.52
C THR A 91 12.51 -13.89 3.15
N LEU A 92 11.33 -13.54 2.61
CA LEU A 92 10.57 -12.36 3.05
C LEU A 92 10.27 -12.41 4.54
N SER A 93 9.88 -13.58 5.08
CA SER A 93 9.54 -13.75 6.50
C SER A 93 10.68 -13.34 7.43
N ASP A 94 11.93 -13.58 7.04
CA ASP A 94 13.12 -13.27 7.84
C ASP A 94 13.44 -11.76 7.81
N ARG A 95 12.92 -11.08 6.79
CA ARG A 95 13.07 -9.64 6.58
C ARG A 95 11.95 -8.84 7.26
N VAL A 96 10.80 -9.44 7.59
CA VAL A 96 9.70 -8.71 8.25
C VAL A 96 9.99 -8.49 9.73
N ILE A 97 9.93 -7.22 10.16
CA ILE A 97 10.02 -6.84 11.58
C ILE A 97 8.74 -6.22 12.14
N ALA A 98 7.78 -5.84 11.30
CA ALA A 98 6.41 -5.53 11.71
C ALA A 98 5.42 -5.92 10.60
N SER A 99 4.25 -6.41 10.99
CA SER A 99 3.16 -6.83 10.10
C SER A 99 1.83 -6.20 10.51
N LEU A 100 0.89 -6.17 9.58
CA LEU A 100 -0.52 -5.87 9.84
C LEU A 100 -1.24 -7.13 10.32
N ASN A 101 -2.43 -6.95 10.89
CA ASN A 101 -3.27 -8.03 11.41
C ASN A 101 -3.64 -9.14 10.39
N ASP A 102 -3.48 -8.88 9.10
CA ASP A 102 -3.68 -9.84 8.01
C ASP A 102 -2.37 -10.49 7.51
N GLY A 103 -1.26 -10.26 8.23
CA GLY A 103 0.05 -10.81 7.93
C GLY A 103 0.84 -10.00 6.88
N THR A 104 0.27 -8.94 6.30
CA THR A 104 0.98 -8.14 5.30
C THR A 104 2.16 -7.40 5.96
N PRO A 105 3.38 -7.43 5.40
CA PRO A 105 4.52 -6.70 5.97
C PRO A 105 4.29 -5.19 6.00
N LEU A 106 4.52 -4.56 7.16
CA LEU A 106 4.49 -3.11 7.34
C LEU A 106 5.91 -2.51 7.43
N VAL A 107 6.84 -3.24 8.06
CA VAL A 107 8.25 -2.83 8.15
C VAL A 107 9.13 -4.02 7.82
N THR A 108 10.03 -3.85 6.85
CA THR A 108 11.00 -4.87 6.44
C THR A 108 12.44 -4.38 6.60
N ARG A 109 13.37 -5.29 6.86
CA ARG A 109 14.80 -5.01 7.04
C ARG A 109 15.70 -5.95 6.25
N LYS A 110 16.89 -5.47 5.90
CA LYS A 110 17.97 -6.24 5.28
C LYS A 110 19.31 -5.80 5.85
N ALA A 111 20.11 -6.73 6.34
CA ALA A 111 21.47 -6.45 6.80
C ALA A 111 22.43 -6.34 5.60
N ILE A 112 23.36 -5.38 5.66
CA ILE A 112 24.44 -5.21 4.67
C ILE A 112 25.72 -4.90 5.44
N GLY A 113 26.69 -5.82 5.39
CA GLY A 113 27.92 -5.70 6.18
C GLY A 113 27.60 -5.60 7.67
N GLN A 114 28.05 -4.51 8.30
CA GLN A 114 27.77 -4.22 9.71
C GLN A 114 26.50 -3.38 9.91
N GLY A 115 25.93 -2.81 8.85
CA GLY A 115 24.75 -1.97 8.89
C GLY A 115 23.49 -2.64 8.36
N GLN A 116 22.46 -1.84 8.13
CA GLN A 116 21.16 -2.34 7.69
C GLN A 116 20.31 -1.31 6.96
N ILE A 117 19.40 -1.82 6.14
CA ILE A 117 18.37 -1.05 5.44
C ILE A 117 17.03 -1.44 6.05
N VAL A 118 16.24 -0.45 6.44
CA VAL A 118 14.88 -0.61 6.95
C VAL A 118 13.92 0.15 6.05
N LEU A 119 12.83 -0.50 5.63
CA LEU A 119 11.75 0.11 4.87
C LEU A 119 10.45 0.06 5.65
N PHE A 120 9.85 1.22 5.88
CA PHE A 120 8.46 1.37 6.24
C PHE A 120 7.64 1.38 4.95
N HIS A 121 6.66 0.49 4.84
CA HIS A 121 5.78 0.35 3.67
C HIS A 121 4.70 1.46 3.60
N VAL A 122 4.77 2.42 4.52
CA VAL A 122 3.90 3.61 4.64
C VAL A 122 4.72 4.90 4.55
N THR A 123 4.02 6.03 4.41
CA THR A 123 4.62 7.38 4.46
C THR A 123 5.19 7.73 5.83
N ALA A 124 6.16 8.64 5.85
CA ALA A 124 6.63 9.29 7.07
C ALA A 124 5.62 10.32 7.63
N THR A 125 4.58 10.63 6.86
CA THR A 125 3.47 11.54 7.19
C THR A 125 2.20 10.75 7.47
N ALA A 126 1.17 11.44 7.97
CA ALA A 126 -0.12 10.85 8.29
C ALA A 126 -1.00 10.49 7.07
N GLU A 127 -0.47 10.58 5.84
CA GLU A 127 -1.24 10.41 4.60
C GLU A 127 -1.70 8.96 4.41
N TRP A 128 -0.81 7.99 4.65
CA TRP A 128 -1.11 6.57 4.43
C TRP A 128 -1.37 5.77 5.72
N SER A 129 -1.03 6.37 6.87
CA SER A 129 -1.23 5.75 8.18
C SER A 129 -1.24 6.80 9.27
N THR A 130 -1.97 6.57 10.35
CA THR A 130 -1.88 7.37 11.58
C THR A 130 -0.65 7.04 12.42
N LEU A 131 0.17 6.04 12.04
CA LEU A 131 1.37 5.64 12.77
C LEU A 131 2.31 6.82 13.08
N PRO A 132 2.67 7.72 12.14
CA PRO A 132 3.56 8.85 12.44
C PRO A 132 2.99 9.87 13.45
N LEU A 133 1.67 9.86 13.69
CA LEU A 133 1.02 10.68 14.71
C LEU A 133 1.03 10.03 16.10
N SER A 134 1.36 8.74 16.18
CA SER A 134 1.35 7.94 17.40
C SER A 134 2.69 7.97 18.12
N GLY A 135 2.65 7.91 19.46
CA GLY A 135 3.84 7.70 20.28
C GLY A 135 4.57 6.38 19.96
N LEU A 136 3.88 5.39 19.39
CA LEU A 136 4.48 4.14 18.93
C LEU A 136 5.56 4.39 17.87
N PHE A 137 5.35 5.33 16.95
CA PHE A 137 6.33 5.62 15.90
C PHE A 137 7.65 6.11 16.46
N VAL A 138 7.59 7.00 17.46
CA VAL A 138 8.78 7.51 18.16
C VAL A 138 9.53 6.36 18.84
N GLN A 139 8.80 5.48 19.54
CA GLN A 139 9.39 4.30 20.19
C GLN A 139 10.03 3.34 19.18
N MET A 140 9.40 3.12 18.02
CA MET A 140 9.98 2.31 16.95
C MET A 140 11.28 2.94 16.42
N MET A 141 11.31 4.26 16.20
CA MET A 141 12.52 4.95 15.75
C MET A 141 13.66 4.85 16.78
N GLU A 142 13.35 5.01 18.07
CA GLU A 142 14.32 4.86 19.16
C GLU A 142 14.90 3.44 19.22
N ARG A 143 14.04 2.41 19.08
CA ARG A 143 14.49 1.01 19.01
C ARG A 143 15.42 0.74 17.85
N LEU A 144 15.14 1.30 16.67
CA LEU A 144 16.02 1.18 15.51
C LEU A 144 17.37 1.88 15.77
N ALA A 145 17.36 3.10 16.28
CA ALA A 145 18.59 3.86 16.58
C ALA A 145 19.49 3.13 17.60
N ILE A 146 18.91 2.54 18.65
CA ILE A 146 19.66 1.74 19.63
C ILE A 146 20.20 0.46 18.98
N SER A 147 19.38 -0.22 18.17
CA SER A 147 19.78 -1.47 17.50
C SER A 147 20.95 -1.30 16.52
N SER A 148 21.18 -0.11 15.95
CA SER A 148 22.38 0.16 15.13
C SER A 148 23.66 0.31 15.94
N SER A 149 23.59 0.73 17.21
CA SER A 149 24.78 0.97 18.04
C SER A 149 25.41 -0.31 18.60
N SER A 150 24.66 -1.41 18.62
CA SER A 150 25.07 -2.69 19.21
C SER A 150 26.03 -3.53 18.35
N ALA A 151 26.33 -3.10 17.12
CA ALA A 151 27.06 -3.89 16.13
C ALA A 151 28.60 -3.90 16.31
N SER A 152 29.17 -3.26 17.34
CA SER A 152 30.62 -3.32 17.58
C SER A 152 31.00 -3.42 19.06
N ASN A 153 30.60 -4.51 19.72
CA ASN A 153 31.36 -5.03 20.87
C ASN A 153 32.61 -5.76 20.37
N ASP A 154 33.46 -5.05 19.61
CA ASP A 154 34.73 -5.60 19.17
C ASP A 154 35.70 -5.51 20.35
N THR A 155 35.92 -6.64 21.03
CA THR A 155 36.78 -6.77 22.22
C THR A 155 38.19 -6.23 21.99
N GLN A 156 38.66 -6.20 20.73
CA GLN A 156 39.95 -5.60 20.36
C GLN A 156 39.98 -4.07 20.51
N GLY A 157 38.85 -3.38 20.35
CA GLY A 157 38.76 -1.91 20.41
C GLY A 157 38.68 -1.32 21.82
N LEU A 158 38.68 -2.18 22.85
CA LEU A 158 38.62 -1.80 24.27
C LEU A 158 39.98 -1.83 24.96
N GLN A 159 40.95 -2.57 24.40
CA GLN A 159 42.29 -2.67 25.00
C GLN A 159 42.99 -1.31 25.04
N GLY A 160 43.52 -0.94 26.21
CA GLY A 160 44.24 0.33 26.41
C GLY A 160 43.36 1.57 26.56
N THR A 161 42.05 1.39 26.75
CA THR A 161 41.11 2.50 27.02
C THR A 161 40.63 2.48 28.48
N VAL A 162 40.31 3.65 29.02
CA VAL A 162 39.74 3.79 30.37
C VAL A 162 38.29 4.26 30.27
N TRP A 163 37.41 3.59 31.01
CA TRP A 163 35.98 3.80 30.98
C TRP A 163 35.48 4.26 32.34
N THR A 164 34.78 5.39 32.39
CA THR A 164 34.20 5.92 33.63
C THR A 164 32.78 5.37 33.78
N PRO A 165 32.43 4.78 34.93
CA PRO A 165 31.07 4.36 35.20
C PRO A 165 30.15 5.60 35.29
N LEU A 166 29.02 5.57 34.58
CA LEU A 166 27.99 6.61 34.63
C LEU A 166 26.83 6.16 35.51
N ARG A 167 26.39 4.91 35.35
CA ARG A 167 25.36 4.28 36.18
C ARG A 167 25.75 2.86 36.49
N VAL A 168 25.58 2.42 37.72
CA VAL A 168 25.89 1.05 38.16
C VAL A 168 24.69 0.42 38.82
N MET A 169 24.54 -0.88 38.59
CA MET A 169 23.49 -1.71 39.20
C MET A 169 24.01 -2.30 40.50
N ASP A 170 23.21 -2.25 41.56
CA ASP A 170 23.51 -2.89 42.83
C ASP A 170 23.09 -4.38 42.86
N GLY A 171 23.36 -5.06 43.98
CA GLY A 171 23.02 -6.48 44.16
C GLY A 171 21.52 -6.79 44.23
N PHE A 172 20.66 -5.77 44.25
CA PHE A 172 19.20 -5.91 44.19
C PHE A 172 18.64 -5.61 42.79
N GLY A 173 19.51 -5.32 41.82
CA GLY A 173 19.10 -4.97 40.46
C GLY A 173 18.70 -3.52 40.28
N VAL A 174 18.95 -2.65 41.27
CA VAL A 174 18.60 -1.22 41.19
C VAL A 174 19.73 -0.46 40.51
N LEU A 175 19.39 0.25 39.43
CA LEU A 175 20.33 1.11 38.70
C LEU A 175 20.45 2.47 39.41
N SER A 176 21.68 2.87 39.76
CA SER A 176 21.98 4.12 40.46
C SER A 176 23.13 4.87 39.79
N ASP A 177 23.23 6.18 40.06
CA ASP A 177 24.35 7.00 39.59
C ASP A 177 25.68 6.47 40.16
N ALA A 178 26.70 6.36 39.32
CA ALA A 178 28.00 5.82 39.71
C ALA A 178 28.80 6.76 40.63
N GLY A 179 28.43 8.04 40.69
CA GLY A 179 29.11 9.03 41.53
C GLY A 179 30.60 9.13 41.22
N ASN A 180 31.45 8.94 42.24
CA ASN A 180 32.91 9.08 42.13
C ASN A 180 33.63 7.72 41.99
N LEU A 181 32.97 6.71 41.42
CA LEU A 181 33.64 5.43 41.16
C LEU A 181 34.81 5.63 40.18
N PRO A 182 35.95 4.95 40.40
CA PRO A 182 37.11 5.08 39.53
C PRO A 182 36.81 4.53 38.13
N GLY A 183 37.51 5.07 37.14
CA GLY A 183 37.50 4.49 35.80
C GLY A 183 38.10 3.08 35.80
N VAL A 184 37.61 2.24 34.91
CA VAL A 184 37.99 0.83 34.75
C VAL A 184 38.67 0.63 33.40
N ASP A 185 39.59 -0.33 33.32
CA ASP A 185 40.24 -0.67 32.06
C ASP A 185 39.23 -1.35 31.12
N GLY A 186 39.31 -1.03 29.82
CA GLY A 186 38.42 -1.58 28.82
C GLY A 186 38.53 -3.10 28.65
N ALA A 187 39.70 -3.70 28.90
CA ALA A 187 39.87 -5.14 28.90
C ALA A 187 39.09 -5.80 30.07
N ASP A 188 39.20 -5.22 31.27
CA ASP A 188 38.44 -5.66 32.44
C ASP A 188 36.93 -5.45 32.24
N LEU A 189 36.54 -4.39 31.51
CA LEU A 189 35.15 -4.10 31.13
C LEU A 189 34.53 -5.18 30.25
N ALA A 190 35.32 -5.79 29.37
CA ALA A 190 34.85 -6.86 28.51
C ALA A 190 34.86 -8.25 29.17
N GLU A 191 35.95 -8.61 29.88
CA GLU A 191 36.20 -9.99 30.29
C GLU A 191 36.04 -10.25 31.80
N GLY A 192 36.09 -9.20 32.63
CA GLY A 192 36.01 -9.37 34.08
C GLY A 192 34.68 -9.98 34.53
N PRO A 193 34.62 -10.72 35.65
CA PRO A 193 33.37 -11.21 36.21
C PRO A 193 32.50 -10.06 36.75
N ALA A 194 31.18 -10.15 36.65
CA ALA A 194 30.27 -9.20 37.29
C ALA A 194 30.36 -9.32 38.82
N GLY A 195 30.63 -8.21 39.51
CA GLY A 195 30.81 -8.22 40.96
C GLY A 195 30.94 -6.83 41.57
N PRO A 196 31.25 -6.73 42.87
CA PRO A 196 31.39 -5.45 43.58
C PRO A 196 32.48 -4.54 43.00
N ASP A 197 33.57 -5.16 42.54
CA ASP A 197 34.74 -4.52 41.93
C ASP A 197 34.48 -4.17 40.47
N MET A 198 33.54 -4.86 39.81
CA MET A 198 33.21 -4.65 38.41
C MET A 198 31.71 -4.76 38.17
N ARG A 199 31.03 -3.64 38.42
CA ARG A 199 29.57 -3.60 38.52
C ARG A 199 28.92 -3.58 37.13
N PRO A 200 27.83 -4.34 36.92
CA PRO A 200 26.98 -4.16 35.75
C PRO A 200 26.45 -2.73 35.68
N GLY A 201 26.30 -2.17 34.48
CA GLY A 201 25.95 -0.76 34.35
C GLY A 201 26.32 -0.13 33.02
N ILE A 202 26.27 1.19 32.98
CA ILE A 202 26.61 2.03 31.83
C ILE A 202 27.96 2.69 32.08
N TYR A 203 28.86 2.54 31.12
CA TYR A 203 30.23 3.06 31.14
C TYR A 203 30.46 3.97 29.94
N VAL A 204 31.24 5.03 30.11
CA VAL A 204 31.52 6.04 29.09
C VAL A 204 33.02 6.26 28.94
N SER A 205 33.50 6.42 27.71
CA SER A 205 34.87 6.83 27.38
C SER A 205 34.85 7.78 26.18
N GLY A 206 35.11 9.06 26.42
CA GLY A 206 34.88 10.11 25.42
C GLY A 206 33.42 10.16 24.97
N ASP A 207 33.18 10.06 23.67
CA ASP A 207 31.84 10.03 23.08
C ASP A 207 31.23 8.62 22.98
N ARG A 208 31.95 7.59 23.47
CA ARG A 208 31.51 6.19 23.39
C ARG A 208 30.85 5.76 24.69
N GLN A 209 29.77 4.99 24.59
CA GLN A 209 29.03 4.45 25.72
C GLN A 209 28.82 2.94 25.55
N ILE A 210 29.03 2.17 26.61
CA ILE A 210 28.85 0.71 26.63
C ILE A 210 27.99 0.31 27.82
N ALA A 211 27.12 -0.67 27.59
CA ALA A 211 26.35 -1.32 28.64
C ALA A 211 26.97 -2.68 28.98
N ARG A 212 27.29 -2.87 30.25
CA ARG A 212 27.75 -4.14 30.81
C ARG A 212 26.58 -4.85 31.49
N ASN A 213 26.17 -5.96 30.91
CA ASN A 213 25.03 -6.74 31.37
C ASN A 213 25.43 -7.71 32.49
N VAL A 214 24.46 -8.05 33.36
CA VAL A 214 24.61 -9.10 34.39
C VAL A 214 24.60 -10.49 33.74
N VAL A 215 23.82 -10.64 32.66
CA VAL A 215 23.56 -11.89 31.97
C VAL A 215 24.37 -11.90 30.67
N THR A 216 25.10 -12.99 30.45
CA THR A 216 25.84 -13.26 29.22
C THR A 216 25.12 -14.33 28.37
N PRO A 217 25.46 -14.48 27.07
CA PRO A 217 24.90 -15.54 26.23
C PRO A 217 25.09 -16.96 26.80
N ASP A 218 26.16 -17.17 27.57
CA ASP A 218 26.47 -18.47 28.20
C ASP A 218 25.81 -18.66 29.58
N THR A 219 25.07 -17.66 30.08
CA THR A 219 24.42 -17.73 31.39
C THR A 219 23.25 -18.72 31.35
N GLN A 220 23.37 -19.84 32.07
CA GLN A 220 22.28 -20.80 32.21
C GLN A 220 21.29 -20.35 33.28
N LEU A 221 20.05 -20.07 32.87
CA LEU A 221 18.95 -19.77 33.77
C LEU A 221 18.34 -21.08 34.30
N ALA A 222 18.59 -21.39 35.57
CA ALA A 222 17.93 -22.49 36.25
C ALA A 222 16.60 -22.02 36.87
N LEU A 223 15.61 -22.92 36.91
CA LEU A 223 14.35 -22.65 37.60
C LEU A 223 14.63 -22.45 39.09
N ALA A 224 14.11 -21.37 39.68
CA ALA A 224 14.24 -21.14 41.10
C ALA A 224 13.48 -22.22 41.89
N ASP A 225 14.18 -22.92 42.79
CA ASP A 225 13.58 -23.90 43.69
C ASP A 225 13.06 -23.18 44.94
N TRP A 226 11.74 -22.99 45.02
CA TRP A 226 11.08 -22.28 46.11
C TRP A 226 10.70 -23.26 47.23
N PRO A 227 10.94 -22.93 48.51
CA PRO A 227 10.47 -23.75 49.63
C PRO A 227 8.94 -23.96 49.57
N THR A 228 8.48 -25.13 49.98
CA THR A 228 7.06 -25.57 49.90
C THR A 228 6.05 -24.66 50.64
N GLY A 229 6.51 -23.70 51.44
CA GLY A 229 5.69 -22.71 52.14
C GLY A 229 5.66 -21.31 51.49
N VAL A 230 6.34 -21.09 50.36
CA VAL A 230 6.37 -19.77 49.69
C VAL A 230 5.25 -19.70 48.66
N PRO A 231 4.19 -18.89 48.87
CA PRO A 231 3.19 -18.66 47.86
C PRO A 231 3.80 -17.82 46.73
N VAL A 232 4.17 -18.47 45.63
CA VAL A 232 4.63 -17.80 44.41
C VAL A 232 3.43 -17.14 43.75
N ARG A 233 3.34 -15.81 43.85
CA ARG A 233 2.33 -15.01 43.13
C ARG A 233 2.96 -14.44 41.86
N GLY A 234 2.48 -14.87 40.71
CA GLY A 234 2.84 -14.26 39.42
C GLY A 234 2.14 -12.92 39.18
N MET A 235 2.56 -12.19 38.14
CA MET A 235 1.93 -10.93 37.70
C MET A 235 0.64 -11.13 36.89
N ASN A 236 0.12 -12.35 36.79
CA ASN A 236 -1.12 -12.60 36.06
C ASN A 236 -2.34 -12.24 36.92
N VAL A 237 -3.08 -11.22 36.48
CA VAL A 237 -4.46 -10.99 36.92
C VAL A 237 -5.27 -12.23 36.53
N SER A 238 -5.89 -12.90 37.49
CA SER A 238 -6.78 -14.02 37.20
C SER A 238 -7.87 -13.56 36.21
N PRO A 239 -8.06 -14.24 35.07
CA PRO A 239 -9.06 -13.84 34.09
C PRO A 239 -10.44 -13.79 34.73
N GLU A 240 -11.19 -12.73 34.44
CA GLU A 240 -12.56 -12.55 34.91
C GLU A 240 -13.45 -13.66 34.33
N THR A 241 -14.33 -14.24 35.17
CA THR A 241 -15.31 -15.23 34.72
C THR A 241 -16.56 -14.52 34.21
N PRO A 242 -16.93 -14.64 32.92
CA PRO A 242 -18.08 -13.94 32.36
C PRO A 242 -19.39 -14.61 32.81
N LEU A 243 -19.91 -14.21 33.98
CA LEU A 243 -21.16 -14.72 34.55
C LEU A 243 -22.43 -14.18 33.87
N ALA A 244 -22.30 -13.14 33.02
CA ALA A 244 -23.43 -12.48 32.39
C ALA A 244 -24.33 -13.44 31.59
N GLY A 245 -23.75 -14.38 30.82
CA GLY A 245 -24.52 -15.36 30.06
C GLY A 245 -25.34 -16.31 30.93
N TRP A 246 -24.76 -16.76 32.05
CA TRP A 246 -25.43 -17.63 33.02
C TRP A 246 -26.57 -16.91 33.74
N LEU A 247 -26.34 -15.66 34.15
CA LEU A 247 -27.35 -14.83 34.81
C LEU A 247 -28.50 -14.47 33.86
N LEU A 248 -28.22 -14.09 32.61
CA LEU A 248 -29.24 -13.80 31.60
C LEU A 248 -30.08 -15.04 31.28
N SER A 249 -29.45 -16.21 31.15
CA SER A 249 -30.15 -17.48 30.92
C SER A 249 -31.10 -17.80 32.09
N PHE A 250 -30.63 -17.58 33.33
CA PHE A 250 -31.45 -17.76 34.52
C PHE A 250 -32.62 -16.75 34.59
N SER A 251 -32.40 -15.49 34.21
CA SER A 251 -33.47 -14.48 34.13
C SER A 251 -34.55 -14.85 33.11
N ILE A 252 -34.16 -15.35 31.93
CA ILE A 252 -35.12 -15.81 30.90
C ILE A 252 -35.95 -16.98 31.42
N LEU A 253 -35.32 -17.94 32.13
CA LEU A 253 -36.04 -19.06 32.73
C LEU A 253 -37.06 -18.62 33.78
N LEU A 254 -36.70 -17.65 34.63
CA LEU A 254 -37.63 -17.08 35.61
C LEU A 254 -38.80 -16.35 34.95
N LEU A 255 -38.55 -15.60 33.88
CA LEU A 255 -39.59 -14.91 33.14
C LEU A 255 -40.55 -15.90 32.45
N LEU A 256 -40.03 -16.99 31.89
CA LEU A 256 -40.84 -18.10 31.37
C LEU A 256 -41.70 -18.73 32.47
N ALA A 257 -41.14 -18.97 33.65
CA ALA A 257 -41.89 -19.51 34.77
C ALA A 257 -43.02 -18.57 35.22
N ASP A 258 -42.77 -17.26 35.27
CA ASP A 258 -43.77 -16.25 35.62
C ASP A 258 -44.90 -16.16 34.57
N VAL A 259 -44.58 -16.24 33.29
CA VAL A 259 -45.58 -16.30 32.21
C VAL A 259 -46.46 -17.54 32.34
N ILE A 260 -45.87 -18.71 32.65
CA ILE A 260 -46.61 -19.95 32.87
C ILE A 260 -47.53 -19.83 34.09
N ALA A 261 -47.02 -19.29 35.21
CA ALA A 261 -47.79 -19.09 36.43
C ALA A 261 -48.97 -18.11 36.20
N SER A 262 -48.71 -17.00 35.52
CA SER A 262 -49.72 -15.99 35.15
C SER A 262 -50.81 -16.56 34.23
N LEU A 263 -50.44 -17.41 33.27
CA LEU A 263 -51.40 -18.10 32.40
C LEU A 263 -52.22 -19.17 33.14
N ALA A 264 -51.64 -19.81 34.16
CA ALA A 264 -52.34 -20.77 35.02
C ALA A 264 -53.37 -20.08 35.91
N LEU A 265 -52.97 -19.00 36.60
CA LEU A 265 -53.84 -18.19 37.47
C LEU A 265 -54.99 -17.52 36.70
N SER A 266 -54.76 -17.10 35.45
CA SER A 266 -55.80 -16.51 34.60
C SER A 266 -56.72 -17.53 33.91
N GLY A 267 -56.55 -18.84 34.18
CA GLY A 267 -57.39 -19.91 33.62
C GLY A 267 -57.23 -20.11 32.10
N ARG A 268 -56.21 -19.48 31.49
CA ARG A 268 -55.97 -19.50 30.04
C ARG A 268 -55.06 -20.65 29.59
N LEU A 269 -54.38 -21.31 30.54
CA LEU A 269 -53.49 -22.44 30.27
C LEU A 269 -54.21 -23.57 29.52
N LEU A 270 -55.42 -23.97 29.93
CA LEU A 270 -56.12 -25.13 29.32
C LEU A 270 -56.87 -24.84 28.00
N LYS A 271 -56.99 -23.58 27.54
CA LYS A 271 -57.73 -23.26 26.29
C LYS A 271 -56.84 -23.04 25.07
N ARG A 272 -55.52 -22.91 25.24
CA ARG A 272 -54.53 -22.74 24.15
C ARG A 272 -53.17 -23.43 24.41
N ALA A 273 -53.10 -24.42 25.30
CA ALA A 273 -51.86 -25.16 25.60
C ALA A 273 -51.34 -26.05 24.45
N GLY A 274 -52.19 -26.43 23.49
CA GLY A 274 -51.78 -27.36 22.43
C GLY A 274 -50.82 -26.77 21.39
N THR A 275 -50.88 -25.46 21.12
CA THR A 275 -50.13 -24.87 20.00
C THR A 275 -48.88 -24.10 20.44
N ILE A 276 -48.90 -23.37 21.55
CA ILE A 276 -47.76 -22.52 21.95
C ILE A 276 -46.61 -23.36 22.55
N ALA A 277 -46.92 -24.39 23.35
CA ALA A 277 -45.91 -25.25 23.95
C ALA A 277 -45.17 -26.10 22.89
N VAL A 278 -45.87 -26.52 21.83
CA VAL A 278 -45.27 -27.27 20.72
C VAL A 278 -44.33 -26.39 19.89
N TRP A 279 -44.68 -25.12 19.66
CA TRP A 279 -43.81 -24.18 18.92
C TRP A 279 -42.53 -23.83 19.69
N LEU A 280 -42.60 -23.63 21.01
CA LEU A 280 -41.42 -23.36 21.85
C LEU A 280 -40.48 -24.56 21.95
N ILE A 281 -41.03 -25.77 22.08
CA ILE A 281 -40.24 -27.01 22.10
C ILE A 281 -39.63 -27.27 20.70
N ALA A 282 -40.37 -27.03 19.62
CA ALA A 282 -39.86 -27.16 18.25
C ALA A 282 -38.74 -26.15 17.93
N MET A 283 -38.74 -24.97 18.54
CA MET A 283 -37.66 -23.98 18.38
C MET A 283 -36.40 -24.35 19.17
N MET A 284 -36.54 -25.00 20.33
CA MET A 284 -35.39 -25.46 21.13
C MET A 284 -34.76 -26.79 20.66
N LEU A 285 -35.46 -27.57 19.83
CA LEU A 285 -34.96 -28.83 19.27
C LEU A 285 -34.36 -28.71 17.86
N GLN A 286 -34.27 -27.49 17.28
CA GLN A 286 -33.53 -27.34 16.03
C GLN A 286 -32.03 -27.48 16.31
N PRO A 287 -31.32 -28.43 15.67
CA PRO A 287 -29.87 -28.48 15.75
C PRO A 287 -29.32 -27.15 15.22
N PRO A 288 -28.25 -26.59 15.80
CA PRO A 288 -27.62 -25.39 15.26
C PRO A 288 -27.21 -25.72 13.82
N ALA A 289 -27.91 -25.12 12.86
CA ALA A 289 -27.46 -25.13 11.49
C ALA A 289 -26.07 -24.50 11.47
N PRO A 290 -25.07 -25.08 10.80
CA PRO A 290 -23.81 -24.39 10.58
C PRO A 290 -24.15 -23.09 9.85
N ALA A 291 -23.97 -21.98 10.55
CA ALA A 291 -24.00 -20.66 9.95
C ALA A 291 -22.77 -20.58 9.02
N THR A 292 -22.96 -20.93 7.75
CA THR A 292 -22.00 -20.63 6.70
C THR A 292 -22.09 -19.14 6.41
N ALA A 293 -21.33 -18.37 7.19
CA ALA A 293 -21.09 -16.97 6.94
C ALA A 293 -20.14 -16.81 5.73
N GLN A 294 -20.59 -16.06 4.73
CA GLN A 294 -19.76 -15.18 3.87
C GLN A 294 -18.45 -15.74 3.25
N ASP A 295 -18.46 -16.87 2.54
CA ASP A 295 -17.28 -17.29 1.76
C ASP A 295 -17.16 -16.60 0.38
N VAL A 296 -18.23 -16.03 -0.18
CA VAL A 296 -18.19 -15.42 -1.52
C VAL A 296 -17.35 -14.14 -1.56
N ASN A 297 -17.18 -13.44 -0.43
CA ASN A 297 -16.39 -12.21 -0.35
C ASN A 297 -14.90 -12.47 -0.08
N ALA A 298 -14.55 -13.59 0.55
CA ALA A 298 -13.16 -13.95 0.82
C ALA A 298 -12.42 -14.26 -0.49
N ASP A 299 -13.08 -14.94 -1.44
CA ASP A 299 -12.50 -15.26 -2.75
C ASP A 299 -12.28 -14.01 -3.62
N ALA A 300 -13.22 -13.05 -3.63
CA ALA A 300 -13.05 -11.79 -4.36
C ALA A 300 -11.94 -10.91 -3.76
N PHE A 301 -11.82 -10.91 -2.42
CA PHE A 301 -10.72 -10.24 -1.72
C PHE A 301 -9.38 -10.92 -1.99
N ALA A 302 -9.31 -12.26 -1.95
CA ALA A 302 -8.11 -13.02 -2.24
C ALA A 302 -7.63 -12.83 -3.69
N LEU A 303 -8.55 -12.78 -4.66
CA LEU A 303 -8.24 -12.48 -6.07
C LEU A 303 -7.76 -11.04 -6.28
N ASN A 304 -8.40 -10.05 -5.66
CA ASN A 304 -7.92 -8.67 -5.68
C ASN A 304 -6.58 -8.50 -4.95
N ALA A 305 -6.33 -9.28 -3.90
CA ALA A 305 -5.07 -9.29 -3.16
C ALA A 305 -3.92 -9.95 -3.94
N THR A 306 -4.18 -10.65 -5.05
CA THR A 306 -3.16 -11.17 -5.97
C THR A 306 -2.88 -10.27 -7.17
N ALA A 307 -3.77 -9.33 -7.50
CA ALA A 307 -3.62 -8.51 -8.69
C ALA A 307 -2.48 -7.48 -8.57
N GLU A 308 -1.70 -7.33 -9.65
CA GLU A 308 -0.55 -6.42 -9.72
C GLU A 308 -0.91 -5.03 -10.27
N LEU A 309 -2.15 -4.83 -10.73
CA LEU A 309 -2.55 -3.58 -11.37
C LEU A 309 -4.05 -3.37 -11.29
N THR A 310 -4.51 -2.13 -11.15
CA THR A 310 -5.93 -1.77 -11.20
C THR A 310 -6.11 -0.51 -12.03
N LEU A 311 -7.10 -0.52 -12.95
CA LEU A 311 -7.50 0.67 -13.69
C LEU A 311 -8.53 1.47 -12.89
N ALA A 312 -8.49 2.80 -12.99
CA ALA A 312 -9.40 3.66 -12.25
C ALA A 312 -10.10 4.68 -13.15
N TYR A 313 -11.34 5.01 -12.79
CA TYR A 313 -12.08 6.13 -13.36
C TYR A 313 -12.46 7.13 -12.26
N VAL A 314 -12.48 8.42 -12.60
CA VAL A 314 -12.94 9.47 -11.67
C VAL A 314 -14.46 9.43 -11.56
N VAL A 315 -14.98 9.33 -10.34
CA VAL A 315 -16.42 9.37 -10.06
C VAL A 315 -16.96 10.77 -10.36
N THR A 316 -17.96 10.84 -11.23
CA THR A 316 -18.55 12.12 -11.67
C THR A 316 -19.77 12.53 -10.86
N GLY A 317 -20.37 11.60 -10.12
CA GLY A 317 -21.65 11.78 -9.43
C GLY A 317 -22.86 11.60 -10.35
N VAL A 318 -22.65 11.21 -11.62
CA VAL A 318 -23.71 10.89 -12.58
C VAL A 318 -23.72 9.37 -12.79
N PRO A 319 -24.72 8.64 -12.22
CA PRO A 319 -24.67 7.17 -12.16
C PRO A 319 -24.50 6.48 -13.52
N SER A 320 -25.14 6.99 -14.57
CA SER A 320 -25.04 6.40 -15.91
C SER A 320 -23.66 6.56 -16.55
N ILE A 321 -22.92 7.61 -16.18
CA ILE A 321 -21.57 7.86 -16.69
C ILE A 321 -20.57 7.01 -15.91
N ASP A 322 -20.74 6.94 -14.59
CA ASP A 322 -19.90 6.13 -13.72
C ASP A 322 -20.07 4.63 -14.04
N GLU A 323 -21.29 4.16 -14.30
CA GLU A 323 -21.58 2.79 -14.74
C GLU A 323 -20.91 2.45 -16.08
N ILE A 324 -21.04 3.32 -17.09
CA ILE A 324 -20.37 3.13 -18.39
C ILE A 324 -18.85 3.16 -18.25
N SER A 325 -18.31 4.02 -17.38
CA SER A 325 -16.87 4.13 -17.13
C SER A 325 -16.33 2.86 -16.50
N GLN A 326 -17.02 2.32 -15.49
CA GLN A 326 -16.68 1.05 -14.87
C GLN A 326 -16.75 -0.11 -15.86
N ALA A 327 -17.85 -0.22 -16.62
CA ALA A 327 -18.02 -1.28 -17.61
C ALA A 327 -17.01 -1.17 -18.76
N GLY A 328 -16.67 0.06 -19.16
CA GLY A 328 -15.66 0.38 -20.16
C GLY A 328 -14.27 -0.07 -19.75
N LEU A 329 -13.84 0.34 -18.55
CA LEU A 329 -12.56 -0.10 -18.02
C LEU A 329 -12.53 -1.61 -17.75
N ARG A 330 -13.67 -2.24 -17.43
CA ARG A 330 -13.72 -3.70 -17.27
C ARG A 330 -13.47 -4.39 -18.61
N GLY A 331 -14.15 -3.96 -19.68
CA GLY A 331 -13.90 -4.49 -21.02
C GLY A 331 -12.47 -4.25 -21.50
N LEU A 332 -11.86 -3.12 -21.11
CA LEU A 332 -10.44 -2.87 -21.35
C LEU A 332 -9.53 -3.80 -20.54
N SER A 333 -9.82 -4.02 -19.25
CA SER A 333 -9.09 -4.99 -18.41
C SER A 333 -9.14 -6.41 -18.99
N ASP A 334 -10.33 -6.86 -19.40
CA ASP A 334 -10.51 -8.16 -20.05
C ASP A 334 -9.69 -8.24 -21.35
N THR A 335 -9.71 -7.16 -22.15
CA THR A 335 -8.93 -7.09 -23.40
C THR A 335 -7.42 -7.16 -23.13
N LEU A 336 -6.93 -6.48 -22.09
CA LEU A 336 -5.52 -6.55 -21.68
C LEU A 336 -5.15 -7.98 -21.26
N TYR A 337 -5.98 -8.61 -20.44
CA TYR A 337 -5.80 -9.99 -19.99
C TYR A 337 -5.72 -10.96 -21.18
N PHE A 338 -6.60 -10.82 -22.18
CA PHE A 338 -6.61 -11.73 -23.34
C PHE A 338 -5.50 -11.47 -24.36
N ARG A 339 -4.93 -10.27 -24.42
CA ARG A 339 -4.05 -9.85 -25.52
C ARG A 339 -2.62 -9.51 -25.10
N THR A 340 -2.36 -9.40 -23.80
CA THR A 340 -1.07 -9.02 -23.23
C THR A 340 -0.74 -9.91 -22.04
N SER A 341 0.43 -9.73 -21.42
CA SER A 341 0.79 -10.37 -20.15
C SER A 341 0.31 -9.59 -18.92
N VAL A 342 -0.43 -8.48 -19.12
CA VAL A 342 -0.96 -7.66 -18.03
C VAL A 342 -2.27 -8.28 -17.56
N GLU A 343 -2.38 -8.50 -16.25
CA GLU A 343 -3.58 -9.05 -15.61
C GLU A 343 -4.17 -8.05 -14.61
N PRO A 344 -4.99 -7.07 -15.07
CA PRO A 344 -5.58 -6.08 -14.19
C PRO A 344 -6.69 -6.67 -13.30
N ALA A 345 -6.81 -6.14 -12.08
CA ALA A 345 -7.97 -6.35 -11.23
C ALA A 345 -9.23 -5.67 -11.81
N ASN A 346 -10.36 -5.87 -11.12
CA ASN A 346 -11.59 -5.14 -11.42
C ASN A 346 -11.37 -3.61 -11.28
N PRO A 347 -11.83 -2.79 -12.25
CA PRO A 347 -11.65 -1.35 -12.18
C PRO A 347 -12.40 -0.72 -10.99
N ILE A 348 -11.83 0.36 -10.46
CA ILE A 348 -12.33 1.06 -9.27
C ILE A 348 -12.72 2.50 -9.65
N GLY A 349 -13.85 2.95 -9.09
CA GLY A 349 -14.22 4.37 -9.11
C GLY A 349 -13.49 5.12 -8.02
N VAL A 350 -12.84 6.21 -8.39
CA VAL A 350 -11.98 7.01 -7.50
C VAL A 350 -12.64 8.35 -7.18
N ASP A 351 -12.69 8.66 -5.89
CA ASP A 351 -13.01 9.99 -5.36
C ASP A 351 -11.71 10.79 -5.16
N LEU A 352 -11.57 11.88 -5.92
CA LEU A 352 -10.36 12.72 -5.91
C LEU A 352 -10.12 13.43 -4.57
N GLU A 353 -11.15 13.60 -3.75
CA GLU A 353 -11.02 14.24 -2.44
C GLU A 353 -10.37 13.29 -1.42
N ASN A 354 -10.83 12.03 -1.41
CA ASN A 354 -10.55 11.10 -0.31
C ASN A 354 -9.51 10.04 -0.68
N ASP A 355 -9.50 9.58 -1.93
CA ASP A 355 -8.76 8.39 -2.30
C ASP A 355 -7.28 8.72 -2.63
N GLU A 356 -6.44 7.68 -2.53
CA GLU A 356 -5.03 7.73 -2.91
C GLU A 356 -4.86 7.37 -4.40
N LEU A 357 -4.22 8.24 -5.16
CA LEU A 357 -4.10 8.14 -6.62
C LEU A 357 -2.82 7.39 -7.06
N ALA A 358 -1.79 7.36 -6.22
CA ALA A 358 -0.45 6.88 -6.58
C ALA A 358 -0.37 5.41 -7.03
N PHE A 359 -1.41 4.62 -6.77
CA PHE A 359 -1.47 3.21 -7.12
C PHE A 359 -2.04 2.93 -8.51
N PHE A 360 -2.63 3.93 -9.15
CA PHE A 360 -3.27 3.77 -10.45
C PHE A 360 -2.32 4.21 -11.57
N PRO A 361 -1.98 3.34 -12.53
CA PRO A 361 -1.13 3.74 -13.65
C PRO A 361 -1.78 4.88 -14.45
N MET A 362 -3.09 4.79 -14.67
CA MET A 362 -3.86 5.78 -15.41
C MET A 362 -5.21 6.03 -14.75
N LEU A 363 -5.65 7.28 -14.76
CA LEU A 363 -7.02 7.70 -14.43
C LEU A 363 -7.79 8.02 -15.71
N TYR A 364 -8.94 7.37 -15.91
CA TYR A 364 -9.92 7.79 -16.90
C TYR A 364 -10.85 8.85 -16.29
N TRP A 365 -10.85 10.05 -16.84
CA TRP A 365 -11.68 11.16 -16.33
C TRP A 365 -12.71 11.59 -17.37
N PRO A 366 -13.96 11.09 -17.27
CA PRO A 366 -15.05 11.55 -18.11
C PRO A 366 -15.52 12.94 -17.65
N ILE A 367 -15.56 13.90 -18.56
CA ILE A 367 -15.95 15.29 -18.25
C ILE A 367 -17.45 15.47 -18.42
N THR A 368 -18.08 16.09 -17.43
CA THR A 368 -19.51 16.44 -17.45
C THR A 368 -19.69 17.93 -17.17
N PRO A 369 -20.66 18.64 -17.79
CA PRO A 369 -20.81 20.10 -17.63
C PRO A 369 -20.95 20.55 -16.16
N ASP A 370 -21.65 19.75 -15.36
CA ASP A 370 -22.07 20.10 -14.00
C ASP A 370 -21.15 19.52 -12.92
N GLN A 371 -20.03 18.89 -13.29
CA GLN A 371 -19.09 18.30 -12.32
C GLN A 371 -18.60 19.36 -11.33
N ALA A 372 -18.53 19.05 -10.04
CA ALA A 372 -17.92 19.97 -9.08
C ALA A 372 -16.42 20.14 -9.38
N ARG A 373 -15.87 21.32 -9.08
CA ARG A 373 -14.42 21.50 -9.12
C ARG A 373 -13.82 20.83 -7.87
N PRO A 374 -12.76 20.00 -8.00
CA PRO A 374 -12.07 19.44 -6.84
C PRO A 374 -11.54 20.52 -5.89
N SER A 375 -11.33 20.17 -4.63
CA SER A 375 -10.69 21.04 -3.65
C SER A 375 -9.22 21.32 -4.00
N ASP A 376 -8.64 22.37 -3.40
CA ASP A 376 -7.22 22.66 -3.57
C ASP A 376 -6.33 21.49 -3.10
N ALA A 377 -6.75 20.75 -2.07
CA ALA A 377 -6.05 19.56 -1.59
C ALA A 377 -6.09 18.42 -2.63
N ALA A 378 -7.23 18.21 -3.29
CA ALA A 378 -7.34 17.24 -4.38
C ALA A 378 -6.46 17.63 -5.59
N TYR A 379 -6.33 18.94 -5.89
CA TYR A 379 -5.41 19.41 -6.93
C TYR A 379 -3.94 19.18 -6.58
N VAL A 380 -3.55 19.31 -5.31
CA VAL A 380 -2.19 18.93 -4.87
C VAL A 380 -1.94 17.44 -5.13
N LYS A 381 -2.87 16.56 -4.76
CA LYS A 381 -2.79 15.11 -5.04
C LYS A 381 -2.68 14.81 -6.54
N LEU A 382 -3.52 15.46 -7.36
CA LEU A 382 -3.50 15.29 -8.82
C LEU A 382 -2.17 15.74 -9.44
N ASN A 383 -1.62 16.87 -8.98
CA ASN A 383 -0.33 17.34 -9.47
C ASN A 383 0.83 16.43 -9.02
N GLU A 384 0.78 15.87 -7.81
CA GLU A 384 1.74 14.85 -7.38
C GLU A 384 1.61 13.54 -8.18
N TYR A 385 0.38 13.12 -8.45
CA TYR A 385 0.09 11.98 -9.32
C TYR A 385 0.74 12.14 -10.70
N LEU A 386 0.55 13.28 -11.35
CA LEU A 386 1.17 13.56 -12.66
C LEU A 386 2.70 13.60 -12.57
N ARG A 387 3.27 14.27 -11.55
CA ARG A 387 4.73 14.34 -11.34
C ARG A 387 5.37 12.99 -11.01
N SER A 388 4.62 12.05 -10.45
CA SER A 388 5.09 10.70 -10.14
C SER A 388 5.00 9.73 -11.32
N GLY A 389 4.52 10.18 -12.48
CA GLY A 389 4.44 9.39 -13.71
C GLY A 389 3.06 8.79 -13.98
N GLY A 390 2.03 9.19 -13.21
CA GLY A 390 0.64 8.86 -13.50
C GLY A 390 0.13 9.57 -14.76
N MET A 391 -0.81 8.94 -15.46
CA MET A 391 -1.44 9.51 -16.66
C MET A 391 -2.93 9.80 -16.41
N ILE A 392 -3.42 10.94 -16.90
CA ILE A 392 -4.86 11.22 -16.95
C ILE A 392 -5.35 11.22 -18.40
N LEU A 393 -6.36 10.40 -18.69
CA LEU A 393 -7.13 10.44 -19.93
C LEU A 393 -8.41 11.25 -19.72
N PHE A 394 -8.43 12.50 -20.17
CA PHE A 394 -9.63 13.32 -20.17
C PHE A 394 -10.50 13.01 -21.39
N ASP A 395 -11.75 12.65 -21.15
CA ASP A 395 -12.73 12.38 -22.22
C ASP A 395 -13.90 13.35 -22.12
N THR A 396 -14.01 14.29 -23.06
CA THR A 396 -15.13 15.22 -23.16
C THR A 396 -16.38 14.59 -23.78
N ARG A 397 -16.27 13.42 -24.40
CA ARG A 397 -17.39 12.59 -24.89
C ARG A 397 -18.35 13.30 -25.86
N ASP A 398 -17.89 14.36 -26.51
CA ASP A 398 -18.70 15.27 -27.32
C ASP A 398 -18.15 15.47 -28.73
N ALA A 399 -17.24 14.62 -29.21
CA ALA A 399 -16.64 14.72 -30.54
C ALA A 399 -17.67 14.60 -31.70
N ASN A 400 -18.89 14.14 -31.44
CA ASN A 400 -19.99 14.16 -32.42
C ASN A 400 -20.64 15.55 -32.60
N ILE A 401 -20.43 16.48 -31.67
CA ILE A 401 -21.04 17.82 -31.65
C ILE A 401 -19.96 18.91 -31.66
N ALA A 402 -18.80 18.66 -31.03
CA ALA A 402 -17.67 19.55 -30.94
C ALA A 402 -16.69 19.32 -32.11
N GLY A 403 -16.76 20.17 -33.13
CA GLY A 403 -15.72 20.34 -34.14
C GLY A 403 -14.97 21.67 -33.94
N PHE A 404 -13.73 21.76 -34.44
CA PHE A 404 -12.77 22.85 -34.26
C PHE A 404 -13.38 24.26 -34.09
N GLY A 405 -13.07 24.92 -32.96
CA GLY A 405 -13.45 26.31 -32.68
C GLY A 405 -14.79 26.51 -31.93
N ALA A 406 -15.60 25.47 -31.76
CA ALA A 406 -16.82 25.54 -30.95
C ALA A 406 -16.55 25.04 -29.51
N SER A 407 -16.62 25.96 -28.54
CA SER A 407 -16.54 25.62 -27.12
C SER A 407 -17.79 24.83 -26.70
N SER A 408 -17.70 23.50 -26.66
CA SER A 408 -18.74 22.67 -26.07
C SER A 408 -18.82 22.90 -24.55
N PRO A 409 -19.97 22.64 -23.92
CA PRO A 409 -20.08 22.70 -22.46
C PRO A 409 -19.01 21.84 -21.76
N ASN A 410 -18.74 20.63 -22.27
CA ASN A 410 -17.74 19.72 -21.70
C ASN A 410 -16.32 20.24 -21.93
N GLY A 411 -16.01 20.81 -23.10
CA GLY A 411 -14.72 21.42 -23.38
C GLY A 411 -14.42 22.63 -22.50
N ARG A 412 -15.41 23.52 -22.27
CA ARG A 412 -15.26 24.63 -21.30
C ARG A 412 -15.06 24.11 -19.89
N LYS A 413 -15.78 23.06 -19.51
CA LYS A 413 -15.61 22.44 -18.20
C LYS A 413 -14.22 21.85 -18.03
N LEU A 414 -13.73 21.12 -19.02
CA LEU A 414 -12.37 20.60 -19.04
C LEU A 414 -11.35 21.71 -18.85
N GLN A 415 -11.45 22.82 -19.58
CA GLN A 415 -10.55 23.97 -19.40
C GLN A 415 -10.58 24.48 -17.95
N SER A 416 -11.76 24.57 -17.33
CA SER A 416 -11.88 24.99 -15.93
C SER A 416 -11.30 23.98 -14.93
N LEU A 417 -11.41 22.68 -15.22
CA LEU A 417 -10.89 21.60 -14.38
C LEU A 417 -9.37 21.44 -14.54
N ALA A 418 -8.85 21.67 -15.74
CA ALA A 418 -7.45 21.53 -16.10
C ALA A 418 -6.60 22.78 -15.76
N ALA A 419 -7.21 23.96 -15.65
CA ALA A 419 -6.49 25.20 -15.35
C ALA A 419 -5.59 25.17 -14.07
N PRO A 420 -5.96 24.48 -12.97
CA PRO A 420 -5.12 24.38 -11.78
C PRO A 420 -4.12 23.20 -11.82
N LEU A 421 -4.16 22.38 -12.87
CA LEU A 421 -3.24 21.26 -13.04
C LEU A 421 -1.93 21.73 -13.67
N ASP A 422 -0.82 21.17 -13.19
CA ASP A 422 0.52 21.40 -13.74
C ASP A 422 0.71 20.56 -15.02
N ILE A 423 -0.06 20.90 -16.05
CA ILE A 423 -0.01 20.22 -17.35
C ILE A 423 1.03 20.94 -18.22
N PRO A 424 1.96 20.20 -18.85
CA PRO A 424 2.87 20.78 -19.83
C PRO A 424 2.10 21.36 -21.04
N PRO A 425 2.74 22.19 -21.88
CA PRO A 425 2.12 22.66 -23.12
C PRO A 425 1.57 21.48 -23.93
N LEU A 426 0.44 21.67 -24.61
CA LEU A 426 -0.24 20.60 -25.35
C LEU A 426 -0.13 20.81 -26.86
N GLU A 427 -0.01 19.73 -27.61
CA GLU A 427 -0.11 19.73 -29.08
C GLU A 427 -1.05 18.61 -29.56
N PRO A 428 -1.62 18.72 -30.77
CA PRO A 428 -2.34 17.61 -31.39
C PRO A 428 -1.41 16.41 -31.56
N LEU A 429 -1.88 15.21 -31.20
CA LEU A 429 -1.11 13.97 -31.21
C LEU A 429 -0.35 13.77 -32.53
N PRO A 430 0.99 13.90 -32.51
CA PRO A 430 1.78 13.75 -33.73
C PRO A 430 1.68 12.33 -34.29
N SER A 431 1.71 12.19 -35.62
CA SER A 431 1.67 10.87 -36.27
C SER A 431 2.87 9.98 -35.92
N ASP A 432 3.98 10.59 -35.49
CA ASP A 432 5.22 9.91 -35.08
C ASP A 432 5.31 9.66 -33.57
N HIS A 433 4.27 10.03 -32.79
CA HIS A 433 4.23 9.85 -31.34
C HIS A 433 4.22 8.38 -30.92
N VAL A 434 4.84 8.06 -29.79
CA VAL A 434 5.01 6.67 -29.30
C VAL A 434 3.67 5.95 -29.10
N LEU A 435 2.64 6.65 -28.59
CA LEU A 435 1.26 6.13 -28.42
C LEU A 435 0.67 5.50 -29.70
N THR A 436 1.11 5.91 -30.89
CA THR A 436 0.66 5.33 -32.17
C THR A 436 1.19 3.91 -32.39
N ARG A 437 2.22 3.49 -31.65
CA ARG A 437 2.97 2.24 -31.86
C ARG A 437 3.41 1.55 -30.56
N THR A 438 2.82 1.90 -29.43
CA THR A 438 3.21 1.31 -28.13
C THR A 438 2.96 -0.19 -28.08
N PHE A 439 1.85 -0.68 -28.60
CA PHE A 439 1.58 -2.13 -28.70
C PHE A 439 1.05 -2.49 -30.10
N TYR A 440 -0.05 -1.86 -30.49
CA TYR A 440 -0.58 -1.86 -31.85
C TYR A 440 -0.07 -0.66 -32.64
N LEU A 441 0.05 -0.82 -33.97
CA LEU A 441 0.25 0.28 -34.90
C LEU A 441 -1.12 0.88 -35.26
N LEU A 442 -1.32 2.15 -34.92
CA LEU A 442 -2.57 2.89 -35.06
C LEU A 442 -2.34 4.19 -35.84
N GLN A 443 -3.31 4.54 -36.68
CA GLN A 443 -3.33 5.81 -37.43
C GLN A 443 -4.47 6.73 -36.97
N ASP A 444 -5.55 6.14 -36.46
CA ASP A 444 -6.71 6.83 -35.91
C ASP A 444 -7.04 6.25 -34.53
N PHE A 445 -7.76 7.02 -33.73
CA PHE A 445 -8.02 6.71 -32.32
C PHE A 445 -9.52 6.81 -31.95
N PRO A 446 -10.41 6.14 -32.69
CA PRO A 446 -11.84 6.21 -32.46
C PRO A 446 -12.23 5.65 -31.09
N GLY A 447 -13.31 6.20 -30.54
CA GLY A 447 -14.07 5.63 -29.44
C GLY A 447 -15.47 5.27 -29.95
N ARG A 448 -16.52 5.67 -29.24
CA ARG A 448 -17.89 5.65 -29.78
C ARG A 448 -18.02 6.63 -30.95
N TYR A 449 -17.27 7.73 -30.90
CA TYR A 449 -17.17 8.73 -31.95
C TYR A 449 -15.80 8.67 -32.65
N THR A 450 -15.76 9.07 -33.91
CA THR A 450 -14.57 9.15 -34.76
C THR A 450 -14.05 10.58 -34.83
N GLY A 451 -13.73 11.20 -33.70
CA GLY A 451 -13.04 12.49 -33.66
C GLY A 451 -11.54 12.30 -33.83
N ARG A 452 -10.88 13.24 -34.52
CA ARG A 452 -9.46 13.16 -34.87
C ARG A 452 -8.53 13.88 -33.89
N ASP A 453 -9.03 14.88 -33.17
CA ASP A 453 -8.18 15.77 -32.40
C ASP A 453 -7.97 15.21 -30.99
N ILE A 454 -6.97 14.34 -30.85
CA ILE A 454 -6.39 13.98 -29.55
C ILE A 454 -5.26 14.95 -29.26
N TRP A 455 -5.20 15.45 -28.03
CA TRP A 455 -4.13 16.31 -27.55
C TRP A 455 -3.28 15.57 -26.53
N VAL A 456 -1.97 15.77 -26.62
CA VAL A 456 -0.96 15.22 -25.72
C VAL A 456 0.03 16.30 -25.35
N GLU A 457 0.92 16.00 -24.40
CA GLU A 457 2.08 16.84 -24.12
C GLU A 457 2.85 17.18 -25.40
N ALA A 458 3.15 18.47 -25.55
CA ALA A 458 3.89 19.00 -26.66
C ALA A 458 5.35 18.57 -26.58
N SER A 459 5.88 18.21 -27.74
CA SER A 459 7.27 17.85 -27.91
C SER A 459 8.19 19.05 -27.67
N PRO A 460 9.42 18.82 -27.17
CA PRO A 460 10.42 19.88 -27.01
C PRO A 460 10.68 20.59 -28.34
N PRO A 461 10.83 21.92 -28.34
CA PRO A 461 10.99 22.71 -29.57
C PRO A 461 12.30 22.40 -30.34
N ASP A 462 13.26 21.73 -29.70
CA ASP A 462 14.54 21.26 -30.22
C ASP A 462 14.52 19.77 -30.66
N ALA A 463 13.37 19.10 -30.62
CA ALA A 463 13.22 17.72 -31.07
C ALA A 463 13.32 17.60 -32.60
N GLU A 464 14.54 17.41 -33.11
CA GLU A 464 14.80 17.18 -34.54
C GLU A 464 14.71 15.69 -34.92
N GLN A 465 14.32 15.44 -36.18
CA GLN A 465 14.35 14.10 -36.76
C GLN A 465 15.79 13.78 -37.15
N VAL A 466 16.41 12.82 -36.44
CA VAL A 466 17.77 12.37 -36.77
C VAL A 466 17.77 11.72 -38.16
N GLU A 467 18.72 12.12 -39.02
CA GLU A 467 18.86 11.60 -40.38
C GLU A 467 19.03 10.07 -40.38
N GLY A 468 18.15 9.36 -41.09
CA GLY A 468 18.11 7.88 -41.11
C GLY A 468 17.08 7.24 -40.17
N MET A 469 16.41 8.02 -39.31
CA MET A 469 15.35 7.53 -38.43
C MET A 469 13.96 7.99 -38.88
N PRO A 470 12.97 7.09 -38.97
CA PRO A 470 11.65 7.44 -39.48
C PRO A 470 10.83 8.37 -38.57
N PHE A 471 11.31 8.68 -37.36
CA PHE A 471 10.57 9.42 -36.34
C PHE A 471 11.48 10.34 -35.52
N ARG A 472 10.93 11.43 -34.97
CA ARG A 472 11.62 12.32 -34.01
C ARG A 472 11.74 11.65 -32.64
N ASN A 473 12.77 12.02 -31.85
CA ASN A 473 12.82 11.62 -30.45
C ASN A 473 11.93 12.57 -29.62
N LEU A 474 10.67 12.19 -29.44
CA LEU A 474 9.65 13.00 -28.76
C LEU A 474 9.44 12.39 -27.37
N ASN A 475 9.98 13.07 -26.35
CA ASN A 475 9.90 12.75 -24.92
C ASN A 475 10.38 11.35 -24.51
N ASP A 476 11.45 11.31 -23.72
CA ASP A 476 11.99 10.10 -23.08
C ASP A 476 11.09 9.57 -21.92
N GLY A 477 9.83 10.02 -21.82
CA GLY A 477 8.92 9.80 -20.69
C GLY A 477 7.46 9.49 -21.07
N VAL A 478 6.66 9.10 -20.08
CA VAL A 478 5.22 8.87 -20.24
C VAL A 478 4.51 10.21 -20.34
N THR A 479 3.82 10.46 -21.45
CA THR A 479 2.87 11.57 -21.60
C THR A 479 1.90 11.62 -20.42
N PRO A 480 1.93 12.66 -19.57
CA PRO A 480 1.14 12.70 -18.33
C PRO A 480 -0.36 12.95 -18.59
N VAL A 481 -0.72 13.50 -19.75
CA VAL A 481 -2.10 13.84 -20.08
C VAL A 481 -2.43 13.49 -21.53
N VAL A 482 -3.58 12.85 -21.72
CA VAL A 482 -4.20 12.62 -23.04
C VAL A 482 -5.61 13.21 -23.00
N ILE A 483 -5.98 14.01 -23.99
CA ILE A 483 -7.29 14.67 -24.06
C ILE A 483 -7.96 14.31 -25.38
N GLY A 484 -9.22 13.92 -25.33
CA GLY A 484 -10.09 13.90 -26.51
C GLY A 484 -11.56 13.83 -26.13
N GLY A 485 -12.42 13.58 -27.12
CA GLY A 485 -13.87 13.59 -26.94
C GLY A 485 -14.59 12.38 -27.51
N ASN A 486 -13.86 11.28 -27.72
CA ASN A 486 -14.33 10.15 -28.51
C ASN A 486 -15.25 9.19 -27.75
N ASP A 487 -15.50 9.41 -26.45
CA ASP A 487 -16.34 8.55 -25.60
C ASP A 487 -15.82 7.10 -25.63
N TRP A 488 -14.56 6.92 -25.23
CA TRP A 488 -13.84 5.65 -25.31
C TRP A 488 -14.39 4.61 -24.34
N ALA A 489 -14.74 5.01 -23.11
CA ALA A 489 -15.34 4.06 -22.16
C ALA A 489 -16.62 3.43 -22.71
N ALA A 490 -17.47 4.19 -23.41
CA ALA A 490 -18.65 3.63 -24.07
C ALA A 490 -18.29 2.62 -25.17
N ALA A 491 -17.15 2.80 -25.84
CA ALA A 491 -16.69 1.85 -26.84
C ALA A 491 -16.18 0.55 -26.22
N TRP A 492 -15.53 0.63 -25.07
CA TRP A 492 -15.01 -0.51 -24.32
C TRP A 492 -16.07 -1.20 -23.45
N ALA A 493 -17.21 -0.55 -23.22
CA ALA A 493 -18.20 -1.02 -22.25
C ALA A 493 -18.85 -2.34 -22.64
N VAL A 494 -18.69 -3.33 -21.76
CA VAL A 494 -19.26 -4.67 -21.87
C VAL A 494 -20.14 -5.00 -20.67
N SER A 495 -21.21 -5.76 -20.89
CA SER A 495 -22.05 -6.32 -19.83
C SER A 495 -21.33 -7.46 -19.11
N SER A 496 -21.92 -7.95 -18.01
CA SER A 496 -21.43 -9.16 -17.31
C SER A 496 -21.40 -10.42 -18.19
N SER A 497 -22.12 -10.44 -19.32
CA SER A 497 -22.08 -11.53 -20.30
C SER A 497 -21.05 -11.31 -21.42
N GLY A 498 -20.22 -10.25 -21.33
CA GLY A 498 -19.24 -9.87 -22.36
C GLY A 498 -19.83 -9.21 -23.60
N ALA A 499 -21.13 -8.89 -23.61
CA ALA A 499 -21.78 -8.26 -24.75
C ALA A 499 -21.58 -6.73 -24.71
N PRO A 500 -21.33 -6.05 -25.85
CA PRO A 500 -21.21 -4.59 -25.85
C PRO A 500 -22.46 -3.88 -25.33
N MET A 501 -22.28 -2.89 -24.45
CA MET A 501 -23.40 -2.13 -23.86
C MET A 501 -23.93 -1.01 -24.75
N VAL A 502 -23.07 -0.44 -25.60
CA VAL A 502 -23.40 0.73 -26.43
C VAL A 502 -23.18 0.38 -27.91
N PRO A 503 -24.16 0.65 -28.80
CA PRO A 503 -23.96 0.45 -30.23
C PRO A 503 -22.95 1.47 -30.79
N ILE A 504 -21.99 0.99 -31.58
CA ILE A 504 -21.04 1.82 -32.34
C ILE A 504 -21.29 1.57 -33.82
N GLY A 505 -21.53 2.64 -34.60
CA GLY A 505 -21.71 2.55 -36.04
C GLY A 505 -22.82 1.57 -36.48
N ARG A 506 -22.66 0.97 -37.67
CA ARG A 506 -23.55 -0.09 -38.18
C ARG A 506 -22.75 -1.23 -38.79
N GLY A 507 -23.20 -2.47 -38.52
CA GLY A 507 -22.62 -3.68 -39.10
C GLY A 507 -21.11 -3.80 -38.89
N PHE A 508 -20.41 -4.37 -39.87
CA PHE A 508 -18.97 -4.64 -39.79
C PHE A 508 -18.11 -3.39 -39.52
N THR A 509 -18.51 -2.22 -40.02
CA THR A 509 -17.76 -0.98 -39.80
C THR A 509 -17.77 -0.54 -38.33
N GLY A 510 -18.87 -0.78 -37.63
CA GLY A 510 -19.02 -0.49 -36.20
C GLY A 510 -18.12 -1.39 -35.34
N GLU A 511 -18.10 -2.70 -35.64
CA GLU A 511 -17.23 -3.65 -34.94
C GLU A 511 -15.74 -3.36 -35.20
N ARG A 512 -15.38 -2.97 -36.42
CA ARG A 512 -14.01 -2.51 -36.71
C ARG A 512 -13.63 -1.27 -35.91
N GLN A 513 -14.55 -0.31 -35.77
CA GLN A 513 -14.31 0.88 -34.96
C GLN A 513 -14.10 0.53 -33.49
N ARG A 514 -14.93 -0.36 -32.93
CA ARG A 514 -14.78 -0.87 -31.56
C ARG A 514 -13.44 -1.58 -31.35
N GLU A 515 -13.04 -2.41 -32.30
CA GLU A 515 -11.75 -3.09 -32.27
C GLU A 515 -10.59 -2.10 -32.24
N ILE A 516 -10.62 -1.03 -33.05
CA ILE A 516 -9.59 0.01 -33.01
C ILE A 516 -9.63 0.77 -31.67
N ALA A 517 -10.81 1.04 -31.12
CA ALA A 517 -10.94 1.64 -29.79
C ALA A 517 -10.26 0.78 -28.72
N TYR A 518 -10.48 -0.53 -28.72
CA TYR A 518 -9.79 -1.45 -27.79
C TYR A 518 -8.28 -1.40 -27.96
N ARG A 519 -7.78 -1.39 -29.20
CA ARG A 519 -6.33 -1.27 -29.46
C ARG A 519 -5.74 0.04 -28.94
N PHE A 520 -6.48 1.14 -29.05
CA PHE A 520 -6.07 2.41 -28.48
C PHE A 520 -5.99 2.34 -26.95
N GLY A 521 -7.00 1.75 -26.29
CA GLY A 521 -6.96 1.50 -24.85
C GLY A 521 -5.76 0.64 -24.42
N VAL A 522 -5.45 -0.42 -25.17
CA VAL A 522 -4.25 -1.24 -24.92
C VAL A 522 -2.98 -0.41 -25.10
N ASN A 523 -2.87 0.41 -26.15
CA ASN A 523 -1.70 1.28 -26.34
C ASN A 523 -1.52 2.27 -25.18
N LEU A 524 -2.61 2.90 -24.69
CA LEU A 524 -2.56 3.81 -23.54
C LEU A 524 -2.00 3.11 -22.30
N VAL A 525 -2.58 1.97 -21.91
CA VAL A 525 -2.15 1.24 -20.71
C VAL A 525 -0.73 0.74 -20.85
N MET A 526 -0.37 0.15 -22.00
CA MET A 526 0.99 -0.30 -22.26
C MET A 526 1.99 0.88 -22.25
N HIS A 527 1.58 2.08 -22.64
CA HIS A 527 2.47 3.24 -22.71
C HIS A 527 2.88 3.68 -21.32
N VAL A 528 1.89 3.76 -20.44
CA VAL A 528 2.11 4.07 -19.03
C VAL A 528 2.95 3.01 -18.33
N LEU A 529 2.68 1.72 -18.58
CA LEU A 529 3.38 0.63 -17.89
C LEU A 529 4.81 0.41 -18.38
N THR A 530 5.03 0.52 -19.68
CA THR A 530 6.35 0.28 -20.27
C THR A 530 7.25 1.50 -20.18
N GLY A 531 6.68 2.71 -20.11
CA GLY A 531 7.44 3.95 -20.07
C GLY A 531 8.43 4.07 -21.23
N ASN A 532 9.66 4.42 -20.91
CA ASN A 532 10.76 4.70 -21.86
C ASN A 532 11.37 3.47 -22.56
N TYR A 533 10.95 2.24 -22.27
CA TYR A 533 11.61 1.04 -22.82
C TYR A 533 11.63 0.99 -24.36
N LYS A 534 10.63 1.57 -25.03
CA LYS A 534 10.56 1.60 -26.50
C LYS A 534 11.25 2.80 -27.15
N SER A 535 11.39 3.92 -26.45
CA SER A 535 12.27 5.03 -26.87
C SER A 535 13.74 4.65 -26.69
N ASP A 536 14.08 3.90 -25.63
CA ASP A 536 15.46 3.49 -25.34
C ASP A 536 16.02 2.47 -26.36
N GLN A 537 15.18 1.58 -26.93
CA GLN A 537 15.61 0.66 -28.00
C GLN A 537 16.11 1.40 -29.26
N VAL A 538 15.63 2.61 -29.48
CA VAL A 538 16.04 3.47 -30.60
C VAL A 538 17.46 4.02 -30.38
N HIS A 539 17.95 4.05 -29.13
CA HIS A 539 19.30 4.50 -28.77
C HIS A 539 20.34 3.38 -28.72
N VAL A 540 19.91 2.11 -28.75
CA VAL A 540 20.79 0.93 -28.70
C VAL A 540 21.87 0.95 -29.80
N PRO A 541 21.58 1.31 -31.07
CA PRO A 541 22.63 1.39 -32.09
C PRO A 541 23.70 2.44 -31.77
N ALA A 542 23.31 3.62 -31.28
CA ALA A 542 24.24 4.70 -30.93
C ALA A 542 25.06 4.40 -29.66
N LEU A 543 24.50 3.62 -28.72
CA LEU A 543 25.20 3.15 -27.52
C LEU A 543 26.21 2.03 -27.84
N LEU A 544 25.87 1.14 -28.79
CA LEU A 544 26.78 0.09 -29.27
C LEU A 544 27.95 0.67 -30.06
N ASP A 545 27.74 1.73 -30.85
CA ASP A 545 28.82 2.44 -31.56
C ASP A 545 29.79 3.14 -30.58
N ARG A 546 29.30 3.63 -29.43
CA ARG A 546 30.15 4.24 -28.38
C ARG A 546 30.91 3.22 -27.54
N LEU A 547 30.41 1.99 -27.41
CA LEU A 547 31.10 0.89 -26.72
C LEU A 547 32.06 0.12 -27.65
N GLY A 548 31.97 0.35 -28.97
CA GLY A 548 32.84 -0.24 -29.99
C GLY A 548 34.04 0.64 -30.42
N GLN A 549 34.31 1.76 -29.74
CA GLN A 549 35.48 2.62 -29.97
C GLN A 549 36.48 2.58 -28.81
#